data_AF-A0A354H3R8-F1
#
_entry.id   AF-A0A354H3R8-F1
#
_cell.length_a   1.000
_cell.length_b   1.000
_cell.length_c   1.000
_cell.angle_alpha   90.00
_cell.angle_beta   90.00
_cell.angle_gamma   90.00
#
_symmetry.space_group_name_H-M   'P 1'
#
loop_
_entity.id
_entity.type
_entity.pdbx_description
1 polymer ?
#
loop_
_entity_poly.entity_id
_entity_poly.type
_entity_poly.pdbx_seq_one_letter_code
_entity_poly.pdbx_strand_id
1 'polypeptide(L)'
;KTVTNAGSVLNDVVINRGDLSRMNELEMEVNGRYLTTYKGDGLIVSTPTGSTAYSLSAGGPIVFPGNDLIIVNPICPHTLTNRPIIFSEDSNLKITLWSKDKGAMLTLDGQEAYKIKSGDVVTIKKSRHATTLVLSPYRSYGEILRSKLGWGDLPPGAKKRKNAK
;
A
#
# COMPACT_ATOMS: atom_id res chain seq x y z
N LYS A 1 10.53 23.92 -2.44
CA LYS A 1 9.34 23.26 -3.04
C LYS A 1 8.13 23.65 -2.21
N THR A 2 7.07 24.15 -2.83
CA THR A 2 5.83 24.53 -2.12
C THR A 2 5.01 23.27 -1.85
N VAL A 3 4.64 23.02 -0.60
CA VAL A 3 3.71 21.94 -0.24
C VAL A 3 2.30 22.41 -0.57
N THR A 4 1.60 21.68 -1.44
CA THR A 4 0.25 22.05 -1.90
C THR A 4 -0.85 21.39 -1.07
N ASN A 5 -0.62 20.17 -0.56
CA ASN A 5 -1.52 19.42 0.31
C ASN A 5 -0.73 18.52 1.27
N ALA A 6 -1.33 18.15 2.40
CA ALA A 6 -0.78 17.19 3.34
C ALA A 6 -1.92 16.43 4.04
N GLY A 7 -1.72 15.14 4.30
CA GLY A 7 -2.68 14.28 4.99
C GLY A 7 -1.97 13.13 5.71
N SER A 8 -2.71 12.41 6.55
CA SER A 8 -2.24 11.19 7.23
C SER A 8 -3.18 10.05 6.87
N VAL A 9 -2.64 8.84 6.76
CA VAL A 9 -3.40 7.63 6.41
C VAL A 9 -3.18 6.55 7.46
N LEU A 10 -4.18 5.71 7.65
CA LEU A 10 -4.08 4.49 8.45
C LEU A 10 -3.71 3.28 7.59
N ASN A 11 -4.25 3.18 6.37
CA ASN A 11 -4.08 2.02 5.50
C ASN A 11 -3.12 2.28 4.35
N ASP A 12 -3.44 3.23 3.47
CA ASP A 12 -2.67 3.40 2.24
C ASP A 12 -2.82 4.77 1.57
N VAL A 13 -1.77 5.09 0.82
CA VAL A 13 -1.72 6.13 -0.20
C VAL A 13 -1.73 5.43 -1.54
N VAL A 14 -2.66 5.81 -2.42
CA VAL A 14 -2.80 5.18 -3.74
C VAL A 14 -2.63 6.24 -4.81
N ILE A 15 -1.72 6.02 -5.74
CA ILE A 15 -1.63 6.81 -6.97
C ILE A 15 -2.19 5.96 -8.09
N ASN A 16 -3.28 6.38 -8.70
CA ASN A 16 -3.93 5.67 -9.81
C ASN A 16 -4.09 6.60 -11.02
N ARG A 17 -4.13 6.04 -12.23
CA ARG A 17 -4.40 6.80 -13.46
C ARG A 17 -5.71 7.56 -13.38
N GLY A 18 -5.69 8.83 -13.81
CA GLY A 18 -6.86 9.70 -13.76
C GLY A 18 -7.87 9.44 -14.88
N ASP A 19 -7.40 9.28 -16.12
CA ASP A 19 -8.24 9.05 -17.32
C ASP A 19 -7.79 7.79 -18.07
N LEU A 20 -8.71 7.20 -18.83
CA LEU A 20 -8.62 5.88 -19.48
C LEU A 20 -7.49 5.68 -20.50
N SER A 21 -6.72 6.70 -20.88
CA SER A 21 -5.99 6.66 -22.15
C SER A 21 -4.50 6.35 -22.09
N ARG A 22 -3.74 6.65 -21.03
CA ARG A 22 -2.26 6.45 -21.06
C ARG A 22 -1.64 6.09 -19.71
N MET A 23 -0.47 5.46 -19.83
CA MET A 23 0.35 4.90 -18.76
C MET A 23 0.99 5.98 -17.89
N ASN A 24 0.92 5.80 -16.56
CA ASN A 24 1.68 6.63 -15.63
C ASN A 24 3.11 6.12 -15.53
N GLU A 25 4.08 7.03 -15.50
CA GLU A 25 5.44 6.75 -15.10
C GLU A 25 5.67 7.36 -13.70
N LEU A 26 5.92 6.52 -12.71
CA LEU A 26 6.08 6.91 -11.31
C LEU A 26 7.54 6.66 -10.90
N GLU A 27 8.34 7.71 -10.96
CA GLU A 27 9.73 7.66 -10.52
C GLU A 27 9.78 7.65 -9.00
N MET A 28 10.43 6.65 -8.43
CA MET A 28 10.52 6.46 -6.99
C MET A 28 11.96 6.66 -6.51
N GLU A 29 12.10 7.50 -5.50
CA GLU A 29 13.31 7.66 -4.69
C GLU A 29 13.06 7.16 -3.27
N VAL A 30 14.09 6.56 -2.67
CA VAL A 30 14.11 6.15 -1.27
C VAL A 30 15.29 6.83 -0.59
N ASN A 31 15.02 7.59 0.46
CA ASN A 31 16.05 8.33 1.21
C ASN A 31 16.95 9.18 0.30
N GLY A 32 16.33 9.83 -0.70
CA GLY A 32 17.01 10.71 -1.66
C GLY A 32 17.80 10.00 -2.76
N ARG A 33 17.68 8.69 -2.90
CA ARG A 33 18.32 7.91 -3.98
C ARG A 33 17.27 7.32 -4.90
N TYR A 34 17.48 7.45 -6.22
CA TYR A 34 16.64 6.80 -7.22
C TYR A 34 16.63 5.28 -7.01
N LEU A 35 15.45 4.68 -7.06
CA LEU A 35 15.25 3.24 -6.99
C LEU A 35 14.82 2.69 -8.35
N THR A 36 13.68 3.14 -8.85
CA THR A 36 13.08 2.67 -10.11
C THR A 36 11.99 3.62 -10.59
N THR A 37 11.56 3.45 -11.84
CA THR A 37 10.36 4.08 -12.39
C THR A 37 9.32 3.03 -12.68
N TYR A 38 8.21 3.06 -11.94
CA TYR A 38 7.08 2.16 -12.17
C TYR A 38 6.28 2.63 -13.37
N LYS A 39 5.97 1.70 -14.26
CA LYS A 39 5.13 1.92 -15.45
C LYS A 39 3.89 1.06 -15.35
N GLY A 40 2.72 1.66 -15.25
CA GLY A 40 1.46 0.92 -15.15
C GLY A 40 0.28 1.77 -14.73
N ASP A 41 -0.73 1.10 -14.15
CA ASP A 41 -1.96 1.76 -13.72
C ASP A 41 -1.72 2.64 -12.48
N GLY A 42 -0.80 2.24 -11.60
CA GLY A 42 -0.56 2.98 -10.37
C GLY A 42 0.44 2.36 -9.41
N LEU A 43 0.50 2.93 -8.21
CA LEU A 43 1.34 2.50 -7.11
C LEU A 43 0.59 2.68 -5.79
N ILE A 44 0.61 1.67 -4.93
CA ILE A 44 0.07 1.69 -3.57
C ILE A 44 1.26 1.78 -2.61
N VAL A 45 1.19 2.70 -1.66
CA VAL A 45 2.08 2.74 -0.51
C VAL A 45 1.24 2.50 0.74
N SER A 46 1.45 1.35 1.37
CA SER A 46 0.58 0.82 2.42
C SER A 46 1.31 0.63 3.73
N THR A 47 0.59 0.84 4.83
CA THR A 47 1.00 0.49 6.18
C THR A 47 0.79 -1.02 6.43
N PRO A 48 1.28 -1.56 7.55
CA PRO A 48 1.01 -2.94 7.97
C PRO A 48 -0.49 -3.22 8.10
N THR A 49 -1.27 -2.26 8.62
CA THR A 49 -2.74 -2.36 8.73
C THR A 49 -3.41 -2.40 7.36
N GLY A 50 -2.93 -1.57 6.42
CA GLY A 50 -3.42 -1.56 5.04
C GLY A 50 -2.98 -2.76 4.19
N SER A 51 -2.06 -3.60 4.69
CA SER A 51 -1.58 -4.79 3.97
C SER A 51 -2.69 -5.76 3.59
N THR A 52 -3.79 -5.76 4.34
CA THR A 52 -5.01 -6.56 4.09
C THR A 52 -6.11 -5.81 3.34
N ALA A 53 -5.90 -4.54 2.98
CA ALA A 53 -6.83 -3.70 2.24
C ALA A 53 -6.52 -3.74 0.73
N TYR A 54 -6.41 -2.59 0.06
CA TYR A 54 -6.20 -2.57 -1.39
C TYR A 54 -4.85 -3.18 -1.80
N SER A 55 -3.84 -3.05 -0.93
CA SER A 55 -2.54 -3.70 -1.11
C SER A 55 -2.67 -5.21 -1.32
N LEU A 56 -3.54 -5.90 -0.56
CA LEU A 56 -3.80 -7.34 -0.72
C LEU A 56 -4.39 -7.67 -2.08
N SER A 57 -5.39 -6.90 -2.52
CA SER A 57 -6.03 -7.09 -3.82
C SER A 57 -5.06 -6.89 -4.98
N ALA A 58 -4.06 -6.02 -4.82
CA ALA A 58 -3.00 -5.79 -5.79
C ALA A 58 -1.82 -6.79 -5.65
N GLY A 59 -1.96 -7.88 -4.88
CA GLY A 59 -0.93 -8.92 -4.75
C GLY A 59 0.19 -8.60 -3.76
N GLY A 60 -0.03 -7.65 -2.85
CA GLY A 60 0.88 -7.30 -1.78
C GLY A 60 0.91 -8.35 -0.67
N PRO A 61 1.98 -8.38 0.15
CA PRO A 61 2.08 -9.32 1.27
C PRO A 61 1.15 -8.91 2.42
N ILE A 62 0.65 -9.90 3.16
CA ILE A 62 -0.01 -9.66 4.45
C ILE A 62 1.04 -9.49 5.53
N VAL A 63 0.94 -8.42 6.31
CA VAL A 63 1.83 -8.15 7.44
C VAL A 63 1.11 -8.45 8.75
N PHE A 64 1.80 -9.14 9.66
CA PHE A 64 1.28 -9.39 11.00
C PHE A 64 1.36 -8.12 11.87
N PRO A 65 0.40 -7.88 12.78
CA PRO A 65 0.41 -6.74 13.68
C PRO A 65 1.70 -6.66 14.50
N GLY A 66 2.13 -5.43 14.85
CA GLY A 66 3.33 -5.18 15.66
C GLY A 66 4.63 -5.03 14.87
N ASN A 67 4.57 -5.05 13.54
CA ASN A 67 5.71 -4.74 12.68
C ASN A 67 5.50 -3.38 12.04
N ASP A 68 6.35 -2.40 12.31
CA ASP A 68 6.27 -1.10 11.66
C ASP A 68 7.13 -1.08 10.38
N LEU A 69 6.45 -1.05 9.23
CA LEU A 69 7.04 -1.18 7.90
C LEU A 69 6.24 -0.35 6.88
N ILE A 70 6.83 -0.05 5.74
CA ILE A 70 6.13 0.55 4.59
C ILE A 70 6.15 -0.44 3.43
N ILE A 71 4.99 -0.74 2.85
CA ILE A 71 4.85 -1.62 1.69
C ILE A 71 4.64 -0.76 0.45
N VAL A 72 5.42 -0.97 -0.59
CA VAL A 72 5.18 -0.38 -1.91
C VAL A 72 4.75 -1.47 -2.87
N ASN A 73 3.53 -1.38 -3.38
CA ASN A 73 2.94 -2.38 -4.25
C ASN A 73 2.47 -1.77 -5.59
N PRO A 74 3.04 -2.16 -6.74
CA PRO A 74 2.61 -1.65 -8.04
C PRO A 74 1.24 -2.19 -8.45
N ILE A 75 0.43 -1.34 -9.09
CA ILE A 75 -0.87 -1.74 -9.68
C ILE A 75 -0.66 -2.00 -11.17
N CYS A 76 -0.97 -3.23 -11.61
CA CYS A 76 -0.86 -3.69 -13.01
C CYS A 76 0.43 -3.19 -13.70
N PRO A 77 1.62 -3.53 -13.19
CA PRO A 77 2.87 -3.07 -13.79
C PRO A 77 3.05 -3.67 -15.18
N HIS A 78 3.46 -2.85 -16.15
CA HIS A 78 3.76 -3.28 -17.52
C HIS A 78 5.14 -3.93 -17.67
N THR A 79 5.87 -4.10 -16.56
CA THR A 79 7.15 -4.80 -16.48
C THR A 79 6.99 -6.08 -15.67
N LEU A 80 7.39 -7.22 -16.24
CA LEU A 80 7.23 -8.55 -15.63
C LEU A 80 8.02 -8.75 -14.32
N THR A 81 9.01 -7.90 -14.05
CA THR A 81 9.94 -8.03 -12.91
C THR A 81 9.56 -7.16 -11.71
N ASN A 82 8.59 -6.25 -11.83
CA ASN A 82 8.17 -5.44 -10.70
C ASN A 82 7.46 -6.31 -9.66
N ARG A 83 7.87 -6.16 -8.40
CA ARG A 83 7.32 -6.88 -7.24
C ARG A 83 7.04 -5.89 -6.11
N PRO A 84 6.15 -6.24 -5.17
CA PRO A 84 6.03 -5.49 -3.93
C PRO A 84 7.38 -5.41 -3.20
N ILE A 85 7.69 -4.25 -2.63
CA ILE A 85 8.91 -4.02 -1.85
C ILE A 85 8.52 -3.53 -0.46
N ILE A 86 9.15 -4.10 0.57
CA ILE A 86 8.97 -3.69 1.96
C ILE A 86 10.17 -2.83 2.37
N PHE A 87 9.89 -1.69 2.99
CA PHE A 87 10.86 -0.75 3.53
C PHE A 87 10.72 -0.64 5.05
N SER A 88 11.80 -0.22 5.71
CA SER A 88 11.75 0.20 7.10
C SER A 88 10.82 1.41 7.25
N GLU A 89 10.11 1.49 8.37
CA GLU A 89 9.22 2.60 8.73
C GLU A 89 9.84 4.00 8.64
N ASP A 90 11.15 4.14 8.85
CA ASP A 90 11.85 5.42 8.81
C ASP A 90 12.23 5.86 7.38
N SER A 91 11.90 5.04 6.40
CA SER A 91 12.19 5.32 5.00
C SER A 91 11.37 6.51 4.50
N ASN A 92 12.05 7.49 3.90
CA ASN A 92 11.42 8.61 3.25
C ASN A 92 11.26 8.26 1.77
N LEU A 93 10.02 8.05 1.35
CA LEU A 93 9.68 7.74 -0.03
C LEU A 93 9.31 9.03 -0.75
N LYS A 94 9.81 9.18 -1.96
CA LYS A 94 9.45 10.30 -2.82
C LYS A 94 9.08 9.76 -4.20
N ILE A 95 7.87 10.07 -4.64
CA ILE A 95 7.32 9.60 -5.91
C ILE A 95 7.05 10.81 -6.78
N THR A 96 7.76 10.91 -7.90
CA THR A 96 7.55 11.94 -8.92
C THR A 96 6.66 11.38 -10.01
N LEU A 97 5.57 12.07 -10.34
CA LEU A 97 4.71 11.68 -11.45
C LEU A 97 5.28 12.23 -12.75
N TRP A 98 5.55 11.34 -13.71
CA TRP A 98 5.81 11.68 -15.09
C TRP A 98 4.65 11.15 -15.94
N SER A 99 3.85 12.07 -16.48
CA SER A 99 2.73 11.74 -17.35
C SER A 99 2.65 12.71 -18.52
N LYS A 100 2.22 12.21 -19.68
CA LYS A 100 1.98 13.02 -20.89
C LYS A 100 0.57 13.61 -20.93
N ASP A 101 -0.31 13.21 -20.01
CA ASP A 101 -1.76 13.52 -20.00
C ASP A 101 -2.18 14.40 -18.81
N LYS A 102 -3.49 14.48 -18.54
CA LYS A 102 -4.16 15.28 -17.50
C LYS A 102 -3.74 14.98 -16.05
N GLY A 103 -2.79 14.07 -15.82
CA GLY A 103 -2.27 13.70 -14.52
C GLY A 103 -2.84 12.39 -13.96
N ALA A 104 -2.63 12.19 -12.66
CA ALA A 104 -3.10 11.04 -11.91
C ALA A 104 -3.95 11.48 -10.71
N MET A 105 -4.63 10.52 -10.09
CA MET A 105 -5.35 10.73 -8.84
C MET A 105 -4.56 10.11 -7.69
N LEU A 106 -4.29 10.92 -6.68
CA LEU A 106 -3.77 10.50 -5.39
C LEU A 106 -4.95 10.33 -4.43
N THR A 107 -5.11 9.16 -3.81
CA THR A 107 -6.10 8.97 -2.75
C THR A 107 -5.46 8.57 -1.43
N LEU A 108 -6.04 9.07 -0.33
CA LEU A 108 -5.64 8.77 1.04
C LEU A 108 -6.74 7.93 1.70
N ASP A 109 -6.42 6.70 2.11
CA ASP A 109 -7.36 5.70 2.67
C ASP A 109 -8.63 5.45 1.82
N GLY A 110 -8.59 5.82 0.53
CA GLY A 110 -9.74 5.80 -0.38
C GLY A 110 -10.83 6.84 -0.06
N GLN A 111 -10.58 7.80 0.84
CA GLN A 111 -11.57 8.79 1.29
C GLN A 111 -11.30 10.18 0.73
N GLU A 112 -10.04 10.63 0.76
CA GLU A 112 -9.64 11.93 0.22
C GLU A 112 -8.96 11.73 -1.14
N ALA A 113 -9.23 12.62 -2.10
CA ALA A 113 -8.73 12.51 -3.46
C ALA A 113 -8.15 13.83 -3.97
N TYR A 114 -6.94 13.79 -4.52
CA TYR A 114 -6.21 14.93 -5.04
C TYR A 114 -5.73 14.65 -6.46
N LYS A 115 -5.97 15.60 -7.37
CA LYS A 115 -5.38 15.55 -8.71
C LYS A 115 -3.91 15.96 -8.62
N ILE A 116 -3.03 15.12 -9.16
CA ILE A 116 -1.59 15.39 -9.29
C ILE A 116 -1.22 15.45 -10.77
N LYS A 117 -0.33 16.38 -11.14
CA LYS A 117 0.10 16.64 -12.51
C LYS A 117 1.52 16.13 -12.74
N SER A 118 1.92 16.06 -14.00
CA SER A 118 3.30 15.73 -14.38
C SER A 118 4.28 16.72 -13.73
N GLY A 119 5.34 16.21 -13.11
CA GLY A 119 6.32 16.96 -12.32
C GLY A 119 5.96 17.13 -10.84
N ASP A 120 4.72 16.83 -10.43
CA ASP A 120 4.35 16.85 -9.00
C ASP A 120 5.03 15.71 -8.25
N VAL A 121 5.28 15.96 -6.96
CA VAL A 121 6.02 15.06 -6.09
C VAL A 121 5.19 14.72 -4.85
N VAL A 122 4.94 13.44 -4.65
CA VAL A 122 4.32 12.89 -3.44
C VAL A 122 5.43 12.42 -2.51
N THR A 123 5.47 12.94 -1.28
CA THR A 123 6.44 12.52 -0.25
C THR A 123 5.71 11.76 0.85
N ILE A 124 6.18 10.57 1.18
CA ILE A 124 5.55 9.67 2.15
C ILE A 124 6.59 9.29 3.20
N LYS A 125 6.19 9.38 4.47
CA LYS A 125 7.00 9.06 5.64
C LYS A 125 6.10 8.68 6.81
N LYS A 126 6.65 8.01 7.83
CA LYS A 126 5.93 7.72 9.07
C LYS A 126 5.37 9.00 9.69
N SER A 127 4.10 8.94 10.10
CA SER A 127 3.45 10.04 10.82
C SER A 127 4.01 10.17 12.24
N ARG A 128 4.00 11.39 12.78
CA ARG A 128 4.32 11.64 14.19
C ARG A 128 3.19 11.20 15.13
N HIS A 129 2.01 10.96 14.59
CA HIS A 129 0.84 10.50 15.32
C HIS A 129 0.63 9.01 15.06
N ALA A 130 0.38 8.25 16.12
CA ALA A 130 0.06 6.83 16.06
C ALA A 130 -1.39 6.59 16.50
N THR A 131 -2.06 5.67 15.82
CA THR A 131 -3.42 5.24 16.18
C THR A 131 -3.35 4.09 17.16
N THR A 132 -4.02 4.22 18.30
CA THR A 132 -4.14 3.13 19.29
C THR A 132 -5.34 2.25 18.94
N LEU A 133 -5.10 0.96 18.73
CA LEU A 133 -6.14 -0.02 18.42
C LEU A 133 -6.44 -0.89 19.64
N VAL A 134 -7.73 -1.07 19.96
CA VAL A 134 -8.18 -2.01 20.98
C VAL A 134 -8.34 -3.38 20.36
N LEU A 135 -7.56 -4.36 20.83
CA LEU A 135 -7.61 -5.73 20.35
C LEU A 135 -8.52 -6.58 21.24
N SER A 136 -9.28 -7.49 20.63
CA SER A 136 -10.08 -8.47 21.38
C SER A 136 -9.14 -9.49 22.04
N PRO A 137 -9.24 -9.71 23.36
CA PRO A 137 -8.48 -10.77 24.02
C PRO A 137 -8.96 -12.18 23.65
N TYR A 138 -10.14 -12.28 23.02
CA TYR A 138 -10.77 -13.55 22.67
C TYR A 138 -10.57 -13.96 21.21
N ARG A 139 -9.93 -13.09 20.40
CA ARG A 139 -9.77 -13.35 18.97
C ARG A 139 -8.37 -13.04 18.50
N SER A 140 -7.64 -14.07 18.07
CA SER A 140 -6.30 -13.88 17.54
C SER A 140 -6.32 -13.32 16.12
N TYR A 141 -5.26 -12.63 15.70
CA TYR A 141 -5.15 -12.14 14.32
C TYR A 141 -5.21 -13.28 13.29
N GLY A 142 -4.62 -14.44 13.62
CA GLY A 142 -4.71 -15.62 12.76
C GLY A 142 -6.14 -16.14 12.58
N GLU A 143 -6.98 -16.07 13.61
CA GLU A 143 -8.42 -16.37 13.50
C GLU A 143 -9.15 -15.41 12.57
N ILE A 144 -8.81 -14.12 12.67
CA ILE A 144 -9.38 -13.09 11.80
C ILE A 144 -9.01 -13.40 10.35
N LEU A 145 -7.73 -13.68 10.05
CA LEU A 145 -7.28 -14.04 8.71
C LEU A 145 -7.99 -15.30 8.18
N ARG A 146 -8.06 -16.38 8.96
CA ARG A 146 -8.77 -17.60 8.55
C ARG A 146 -10.24 -17.34 8.23
N SER A 147 -10.92 -16.58 9.10
CA SER A 147 -12.33 -16.26 8.92
C SER A 147 -12.58 -15.33 7.73
N LYS A 148 -11.68 -14.37 7.46
CA LYS A 148 -11.85 -13.36 6.41
C LYS A 148 -11.37 -13.83 5.03
N LEU A 149 -10.37 -14.71 4.98
CA LEU A 149 -9.74 -15.17 3.75
C LEU A 149 -10.08 -16.64 3.40
N GLY A 150 -10.89 -17.31 4.23
CA GLY A 150 -11.29 -18.69 3.98
C GLY A 150 -10.18 -19.73 4.20
N TRP A 151 -9.12 -19.40 4.94
CA TRP A 151 -7.98 -20.32 5.17
C TRP A 151 -8.23 -21.36 6.29
N GLY A 152 -9.48 -21.53 6.72
CA GLY A 152 -9.86 -22.42 7.82
C GLY A 152 -9.95 -23.90 7.46
N ASP A 153 -9.83 -24.25 6.17
CA ASP A 153 -10.04 -25.61 5.71
C ASP A 153 -8.90 -26.53 6.15
N LEU A 154 -9.27 -27.66 6.75
CA LEU A 154 -8.35 -28.72 7.16
C LEU A 154 -8.36 -29.85 6.12
N PRO A 155 -7.22 -30.53 5.88
CA PRO A 155 -7.19 -31.72 5.03
C PRO A 155 -8.20 -32.78 5.49
N PRO A 156 -8.77 -33.59 4.56
CA PRO A 156 -9.63 -34.70 4.91
C PRO A 156 -8.94 -35.67 5.90
N GLY A 157 -9.63 -36.04 6.98
CA GLY A 157 -9.10 -36.94 8.01
C GLY A 157 -8.29 -36.27 9.13
N ALA A 158 -7.93 -34.98 9.00
CA ALA A 158 -7.31 -34.25 10.10
C ALA A 158 -8.34 -33.94 11.21
N LYS A 159 -8.05 -34.33 12.45
CA LYS A 159 -8.86 -33.93 13.60
C LYS A 159 -8.87 -32.41 13.71
N LYS A 160 -10.05 -31.81 13.92
CA LYS A 160 -10.19 -30.37 14.15
C LYS A 160 -9.26 -29.93 15.28
N ARG A 161 -8.29 -29.06 14.96
CA ARG A 161 -7.43 -28.44 15.98
C ARG A 161 -8.27 -27.43 16.77
N LYS A 162 -8.20 -27.48 18.10
CA LYS A 162 -8.98 -26.58 18.99
C LYS A 162 -8.78 -25.08 18.66
N ASN A 163 -7.61 -24.73 18.12
CA ASN A 163 -7.21 -23.35 17.79
C ASN A 163 -7.33 -23.02 16.28
N ALA A 164 -8.01 -23.85 15.47
CA ALA A 164 -8.15 -23.64 14.02
C ALA A 164 -9.49 -23.00 13.60
N LYS A 165 -10.45 -22.86 14.52
CA LYS A 165 -11.58 -21.92 14.32
C LYS A 165 -11.10 -20.51 14.51
#